data_AF-A0A3D3Q5S4-F1
#
_entry.id   AF-A0A3D3Q5S4-F1
#
_cell.length_a   1.000
_cell.length_b   1.000
_cell.length_c   1.000
_cell.angle_alpha   90.00
_cell.angle_beta   90.00
_cell.angle_gamma   90.00
#
_symmetry.space_group_name_H-M   'P 1'
#
loop_
_entity.id
_entity.type
_entity.pdbx_description
1 polymer ?
#
loop_
_entity_poly.entity_id
_entity_poly.type
_entity_poly.pdbx_seq_one_letter_code
_entity_poly.pdbx_strand_id
1 'polypeptide(L)'
;MTHSNLPVFFEPLSARDAWFLYAERPDTPLDIGTVYVFEPGTEIPGGHGAVGMEDTIAERLHLVPRYRQKIKRVPFNLDHPVWVDDANFDLGQHVRRILLKPPGDAAQLRAEVMRILSRPLDHRRPLWEITIVQGLRSGKVVVV
;
A
#
# COMPACT_ATOMS: atom_id res chain seq x y z
N MET A 1 13.63 25.11 -22.13
CA MET A 1 13.20 23.71 -21.99
C MET A 1 14.17 23.02 -21.04
N THR A 2 13.88 23.06 -19.74
CA THR A 2 14.68 22.42 -18.71
C THR A 2 14.24 20.97 -18.58
N HIS A 3 14.99 20.05 -19.17
CA HIS A 3 14.91 18.64 -18.82
C HIS A 3 15.39 18.51 -17.37
N SER A 4 14.45 18.43 -16.43
CA SER A 4 14.73 18.06 -15.05
C SER A 4 15.15 16.60 -15.04
N ASN A 5 16.45 16.36 -15.17
CA ASN A 5 17.03 15.03 -15.10
C ASN A 5 17.15 14.66 -13.62
N LEU A 6 16.03 14.33 -12.99
CA LEU A 6 16.07 13.69 -11.69
C LEU A 6 16.86 12.39 -11.86
N PRO A 7 17.88 12.14 -11.03
CA PRO A 7 18.63 10.89 -11.11
C PRO A 7 17.63 9.75 -10.94
N VAL A 8 17.57 8.86 -11.94
CA VAL A 8 16.74 7.66 -11.87
C VAL A 8 17.27 6.86 -10.69
N PHE A 9 16.52 6.80 -9.60
CA PHE A 9 16.89 5.96 -8.48
C PHE A 9 17.02 4.52 -8.99
N PHE A 10 18.15 3.90 -8.70
CA PHE A 10 18.46 2.54 -9.10
C PHE A 10 19.26 1.89 -7.98
N GLU A 11 18.67 0.88 -7.36
CA GLU A 11 19.29 0.14 -6.26
C GLU A 11 18.94 -1.35 -6.39
N PRO A 12 19.93 -2.24 -6.57
CA PRO A 12 19.71 -3.67 -6.54
C PRO A 12 19.10 -4.13 -5.22
N LEU A 13 18.15 -5.06 -5.28
CA LEU A 13 17.62 -5.69 -4.08
C LEU A 13 18.71 -6.53 -3.41
N SER A 14 18.67 -6.59 -2.08
CA SER A 14 19.45 -7.57 -1.36
C SER A 14 19.01 -8.99 -1.76
N ALA A 15 19.90 -9.97 -1.64
CA ALA A 15 19.56 -11.37 -1.94
C ALA A 15 18.35 -11.86 -1.12
N ARG A 16 18.19 -11.36 0.11
CA ARG A 16 17.05 -11.69 0.98
C ARG A 16 15.75 -11.11 0.44
N ASP A 17 15.74 -9.86 0.02
CA ASP A 17 14.52 -9.22 -0.50
C ASP A 17 14.15 -9.79 -1.87
N ALA A 18 15.15 -10.07 -2.71
CA ALA A 18 14.94 -10.70 -4.01
C ALA A 18 14.34 -12.10 -3.88
N TRP A 19 14.69 -12.86 -2.83
CA TRP A 19 14.16 -14.19 -2.59
C TRP A 19 12.63 -14.20 -2.48
N PHE A 20 12.02 -13.23 -1.81
CA PHE A 20 10.56 -13.13 -1.71
C PHE A 20 9.90 -13.06 -3.10
N LEU A 21 10.45 -12.26 -4.01
CA LEU A 21 9.93 -12.12 -5.38
C LEU A 21 10.11 -13.38 -6.25
N TYR A 22 11.08 -14.23 -5.90
CA TYR A 22 11.33 -15.50 -6.60
C TYR A 22 10.49 -16.64 -6.04
N ALA A 23 10.25 -16.63 -4.72
CA ALA A 23 9.52 -17.66 -4.01
C ALA A 23 8.00 -17.48 -4.12
N GLU A 24 7.53 -16.25 -4.31
CA GLU A 24 6.12 -15.93 -4.43
C GLU A 24 5.45 -16.61 -5.65
N ARG A 25 4.24 -17.12 -5.43
CA ARG A 25 3.41 -17.76 -6.44
C ARG A 25 2.00 -17.17 -6.40
N PRO A 26 1.23 -17.23 -7.50
CA PRO A 26 -0.15 -16.71 -7.49
C PRO A 26 -1.04 -17.30 -6.39
N ASP A 27 -0.78 -18.53 -5.98
CA ASP A 27 -1.47 -19.27 -4.92
C ASP A 27 -0.79 -19.18 -3.54
N THR A 28 0.37 -18.53 -3.45
CA THR A 28 1.13 -18.32 -2.21
C THR A 28 1.77 -16.93 -2.24
N PRO A 29 0.96 -15.86 -2.11
CA PRO A 29 1.49 -14.51 -1.99
C PRO A 29 2.33 -14.40 -0.72
N LEU A 30 3.42 -13.65 -0.80
CA LEU A 30 4.32 -13.39 0.33
C LEU A 30 4.17 -11.96 0.88
N ASP A 31 3.10 -11.28 0.47
CA ASP A 31 2.69 -9.97 0.98
C ASP A 31 2.41 -10.01 2.48
N ILE A 32 2.89 -8.98 3.19
CA ILE A 32 2.58 -8.76 4.60
C ILE A 32 1.44 -7.75 4.69
N GLY A 33 0.38 -8.11 5.43
CA GLY A 33 -0.72 -7.22 5.74
C GLY A 33 -0.87 -6.96 7.23
N THR A 34 -1.43 -5.82 7.60
CA THR A 34 -1.78 -5.47 8.98
C THR A 34 -3.21 -4.94 9.02
N VAL A 35 -3.89 -5.05 10.16
CA VAL A 35 -5.22 -4.47 10.35
C VAL A 35 -5.18 -3.56 11.56
N TYR A 36 -5.47 -2.28 11.35
CA TYR A 36 -5.57 -1.27 12.40
C TYR A 36 -7.03 -0.91 12.63
N VAL A 37 -7.47 -0.91 13.89
CA VAL A 37 -8.83 -0.56 14.27
C VAL A 37 -8.78 0.74 15.08
N PHE A 38 -9.53 1.74 14.63
CA PHE A 38 -9.60 3.05 15.26
C PHE A 38 -10.97 3.24 15.92
N GLU A 39 -10.94 3.62 17.20
CA GLU A 39 -12.14 3.97 17.94
C GLU A 39 -12.68 5.34 17.49
N PRO A 40 -14.01 5.54 17.46
CA PRO A 40 -14.59 6.84 17.17
C PRO A 40 -14.33 7.85 18.30
N GLY A 41 -14.49 9.14 17.99
CA GLY A 41 -14.51 10.22 18.99
C GLY A 41 -13.15 10.66 19.53
N THR A 42 -12.04 10.13 19.02
CA THR A 42 -10.71 10.68 19.29
C THR A 42 -10.37 11.72 18.23
N GLU A 43 -10.27 12.98 18.65
CA GLU A 43 -9.83 14.09 17.80
C GLU A 43 -8.49 14.62 18.31
N ILE A 44 -7.51 14.74 17.41
CA ILE A 44 -6.23 15.37 17.70
C ILE A 44 -6.18 16.67 16.88
N PRO A 45 -5.94 17.84 17.49
CA PRO A 45 -5.82 19.09 16.75
C PRO A 45 -4.81 18.98 15.61
N GLY A 46 -5.24 19.31 14.38
CA GLY A 46 -4.43 19.20 13.17
C GLY A 46 -4.22 17.77 12.64
N GLY A 47 -4.86 16.76 13.24
CA GLY A 47 -4.86 15.39 12.74
C GLY A 47 -5.98 15.14 11.73
N HIS A 48 -5.70 14.32 10.72
CA HIS A 48 -6.67 13.92 9.70
C HIS A 48 -7.53 12.70 10.11
N GLY A 49 -7.20 12.07 11.23
CA GLY A 49 -7.84 10.84 11.71
C GLY A 49 -7.66 9.66 10.74
N ALA A 50 -8.33 8.55 11.03
CA ALA A 50 -8.25 7.34 10.20
C ALA A 50 -8.87 7.53 8.80
N VAL A 51 -9.91 8.37 8.69
CA VAL A 51 -10.60 8.64 7.42
C VAL A 51 -9.74 9.48 6.47
N GLY A 52 -8.96 10.42 7.01
CA GLY A 52 -8.02 11.26 6.26
C GLY A 52 -6.58 10.69 6.21
N MET A 53 -6.42 9.37 6.33
CA MET A 53 -5.11 8.71 6.23
C MET A 53 -4.40 9.04 4.91
N GLU A 54 -5.14 9.19 3.80
CA GLU A 54 -4.57 9.60 2.51
C GLU A 54 -3.86 10.95 2.59
N ASP A 55 -4.47 11.95 3.25
CA ASP A 55 -3.90 13.28 3.39
C ASP A 55 -2.62 13.25 4.24
N THR A 56 -2.64 12.44 5.31
CA THR A 56 -1.47 12.23 6.18
C THR A 56 -0.31 11.63 5.41
N ILE A 57 -0.58 10.66 4.54
CA ILE A 57 0.42 10.03 3.67
C ILE A 57 0.91 11.05 2.62
N ALA A 58 0.01 11.76 1.95
CA ALA A 58 0.36 12.74 0.93
C ALA A 58 1.35 13.80 1.45
N GLU A 59 1.10 14.32 2.65
CA GLU A 59 1.97 15.30 3.32
C GLU A 59 3.36 14.76 3.63
N ARG A 60 3.50 13.46 3.92
CA ARG A 60 4.75 12.85 4.44
C ARG A 60 5.46 11.96 3.43
N LEU A 61 4.85 11.65 2.29
CA LEU A 61 5.38 10.71 1.30
C LEU A 61 6.78 11.12 0.82
N HIS A 62 7.04 12.42 0.71
CA HIS A 62 8.34 12.96 0.33
C HIS A 62 9.48 12.63 1.33
N LEU A 63 9.14 12.31 2.58
CA LEU A 63 10.10 11.91 3.61
C LEU A 63 10.55 10.45 3.46
N VAL A 64 9.80 9.62 2.69
CA VAL A 64 10.10 8.20 2.50
C VAL A 64 10.03 7.82 1.02
N PRO A 65 11.06 8.17 0.22
CA PRO A 65 11.06 7.97 -1.23
C PRO A 65 10.74 6.53 -1.70
N ARG A 66 11.07 5.52 -0.88
CA ARG A 66 10.80 4.11 -1.19
C ARG A 66 9.33 3.82 -1.53
N TYR A 67 8.39 4.55 -0.94
CA TYR A 67 6.95 4.36 -1.20
C TYR A 67 6.54 4.79 -2.62
N ARG A 68 7.42 5.47 -3.37
CA ARG A 68 7.22 5.84 -4.77
C ARG A 68 8.01 4.96 -5.74
N GLN A 69 8.67 3.93 -5.23
CA GLN A 69 9.55 3.07 -5.99
C GLN A 69 8.92 1.70 -6.22
N LYS A 70 9.14 1.16 -7.41
CA LYS A 70 8.67 -0.15 -7.82
C LYS A 70 9.84 -1.07 -8.12
N ILE A 71 9.53 -2.36 -8.17
CA ILE A 71 10.48 -3.39 -8.57
C ILE A 71 10.54 -3.48 -10.10
N LYS A 72 11.74 -3.47 -10.64
CA LYS A 72 12.00 -3.79 -12.06
C LYS A 72 12.91 -5.00 -12.15
N ARG A 73 12.47 -6.02 -12.88
CA ARG A 73 13.32 -7.19 -13.18
C ARG A 73 14.38 -6.81 -14.22
N VAL A 74 15.60 -7.30 -14.01
CA VAL A 74 16.69 -7.19 -14.98
C VAL A 74 16.43 -8.18 -16.12
N PRO A 75 16.58 -7.79 -17.40
CA PRO A 75 16.36 -8.68 -18.53
C PRO A 75 17.15 -9.99 -18.41
N PHE A 76 16.51 -11.09 -18.82
CA PHE A 76 17.07 -12.45 -18.75
C PHE A 76 17.51 -12.92 -17.35
N ASN A 77 17.06 -12.25 -16.27
CA ASN A 77 17.49 -12.51 -14.90
C ASN A 77 19.02 -12.50 -14.73
N LEU A 78 19.72 -11.60 -15.44
CA LEU A 78 21.19 -11.49 -15.36
C LEU A 78 21.70 -10.96 -14.02
N ASP A 79 20.81 -10.33 -13.23
CA ASP A 79 21.10 -9.82 -11.89
C ASP A 79 19.79 -9.80 -11.06
N HIS A 80 19.89 -9.45 -9.78
CA HIS A 80 18.74 -9.24 -8.92
C HIS A 80 17.82 -8.12 -9.44
N PRO A 81 16.50 -8.19 -9.16
CA PRO A 81 15.59 -7.08 -9.39
C PRO A 81 16.10 -5.82 -8.69
N VAL A 82 15.68 -4.68 -9.19
CA VAL A 82 16.11 -3.37 -8.70
C VAL A 82 14.91 -2.54 -8.29
N TRP A 83 15.10 -1.69 -7.28
CA TRP A 83 14.20 -0.58 -7.00
C TRP A 83 14.42 0.52 -8.01
N VAL A 84 13.33 1.03 -8.58
CA VAL A 84 13.33 2.20 -9.47
C VAL A 84 12.19 3.14 -9.12
N ASP A 85 12.37 4.45 -9.28
CA ASP A 85 11.28 5.40 -9.13
C ASP A 85 10.16 5.12 -10.15
N ASP A 86 8.90 5.20 -9.70
CA ASP A 86 7.76 5.13 -10.59
C ASP A 86 7.38 6.52 -11.08
N ALA A 87 7.72 6.82 -12.34
CA ALA A 87 7.42 8.10 -12.98
C ALA A 87 5.91 8.40 -13.05
N ASN A 88 5.07 7.37 -13.00
CA ASN A 88 3.61 7.50 -13.04
C ASN A 88 2.98 7.23 -11.66
N PHE A 89 3.73 7.41 -10.58
CA PHE A 89 3.22 7.22 -9.23
C PHE A 89 1.98 8.10 -8.97
N ASP A 90 0.92 7.45 -8.50
CA ASP A 90 -0.37 8.07 -8.19
C ASP A 90 -0.88 7.51 -6.86
N LEU A 91 -0.96 8.36 -5.83
CA LEU A 91 -1.35 7.97 -4.48
C LEU A 91 -2.76 7.36 -4.44
N GLY A 92 -3.68 7.84 -5.29
CA GLY A 92 -5.06 7.34 -5.32
C GLY A 92 -5.17 5.89 -5.81
N GLN A 93 -4.10 5.35 -6.42
CA GLN A 93 -4.02 3.93 -6.80
C GLN A 93 -3.60 3.02 -5.64
N HIS A 94 -3.00 3.60 -4.59
CA HIS A 94 -2.52 2.89 -3.41
C HIS A 94 -3.46 3.03 -2.22
N VAL A 95 -4.20 4.15 -2.09
CA VAL A 95 -5.17 4.35 -1.01
C VAL A 95 -6.59 4.17 -1.51
N ARG A 96 -7.26 3.12 -1.03
CA ARG A 96 -8.65 2.79 -1.37
C ARG A 96 -9.58 3.10 -0.21
N ARG A 97 -10.82 3.44 -0.53
CA ARG A 97 -11.90 3.62 0.46
C ARG A 97 -13.02 2.65 0.19
N ILE A 98 -13.49 1.97 1.24
CA ILE A 98 -14.60 1.04 1.19
C ILE A 98 -15.61 1.45 2.25
N LEU A 99 -16.88 1.53 1.86
CA LEU A 99 -17.99 1.75 2.77
C LEU A 99 -18.81 0.46 2.83
N LEU A 100 -18.80 -0.19 4.00
CA LEU A 100 -19.65 -1.36 4.23
C LEU A 100 -21.12 -0.92 4.18
N LYS A 101 -21.91 -1.69 3.44
CA LYS A 101 -23.37 -1.50 3.46
C LYS A 101 -23.92 -1.95 4.82
N PRO A 102 -25.03 -1.35 5.30
CA PRO A 102 -25.75 -1.88 6.45
C PRO A 102 -25.95 -3.40 6.35
N PRO A 103 -25.80 -4.16 7.45
CA PRO A 103 -25.75 -3.68 8.83
C PRO A 103 -24.37 -3.25 9.37
N GLY A 104 -23.28 -3.36 8.61
CA GLY A 104 -21.94 -2.98 9.04
C GLY A 104 -21.39 -3.81 10.20
N ASP A 105 -21.60 -5.13 10.17
CA ASP A 105 -21.22 -6.02 11.27
C ASP A 105 -19.80 -6.60 11.16
N ALA A 106 -19.36 -7.30 12.21
CA ALA A 106 -18.04 -7.90 12.29
C ALA A 106 -17.83 -9.00 11.24
N ALA A 107 -18.88 -9.68 10.78
CA ALA A 107 -18.77 -10.72 9.77
C ALA A 107 -18.52 -10.10 8.39
N GLN A 108 -19.21 -9.01 8.05
CA GLN A 108 -18.96 -8.22 6.85
C GLN A 108 -17.54 -7.64 6.85
N LEU A 109 -17.09 -7.08 7.99
CA LEU A 109 -15.72 -6.59 8.12
C LEU A 109 -14.69 -7.69 7.88
N ARG A 110 -14.85 -8.85 8.54
CA ARG A 110 -13.92 -9.97 8.40
C ARG A 110 -13.87 -10.45 6.96
N ALA A 111 -15.01 -10.61 6.30
CA ALA A 111 -15.05 -11.00 4.89
C ALA A 111 -14.31 -10.00 4.00
N GLU A 112 -14.49 -8.70 4.26
CA GLU A 112 -13.85 -7.64 3.51
C GLU A 112 -12.33 -7.60 3.72
N VAL A 113 -11.88 -7.69 4.97
CA VAL A 113 -10.44 -7.79 5.32
C VAL A 113 -9.80 -9.00 4.63
N MET A 114 -10.45 -10.17 4.67
CA MET A 114 -9.94 -11.36 4.01
C MET A 114 -9.85 -11.17 2.50
N ARG A 115 -10.84 -10.53 1.88
CA ARG A 115 -10.83 -10.22 0.44
C ARG A 115 -9.68 -9.27 0.07
N ILE A 116 -9.38 -8.29 0.92
CA ILE A 116 -8.27 -7.34 0.72
C ILE A 116 -6.94 -8.09 0.81
N LEU A 117 -6.71 -8.82 1.91
CA LEU A 117 -5.44 -9.49 2.19
C LEU A 117 -5.17 -10.71 1.30
N SER A 118 -6.19 -11.30 0.68
CA SER A 118 -6.03 -12.44 -0.23
C SER A 118 -5.63 -12.03 -1.66
N ARG A 119 -5.61 -10.73 -1.97
CA ARG A 119 -5.24 -10.25 -3.30
C ARG A 119 -3.75 -9.89 -3.32
N PRO A 120 -2.94 -10.54 -4.16
CA PRO A 120 -1.53 -10.16 -4.34
C PRO A 120 -1.38 -8.72 -4.83
N LEU A 121 -0.29 -8.08 -4.44
CA LEU A 121 0.05 -6.74 -4.94
C LEU A 121 0.40 -6.75 -6.45
N ASP A 122 0.11 -5.66 -7.16
CA ASP A 122 0.52 -5.49 -8.57
C ASP A 122 2.01 -5.08 -8.63
N HIS A 123 2.87 -6.01 -9.06
CA HIS A 123 4.32 -5.79 -9.16
C HIS A 123 4.76 -4.74 -10.19
N ARG A 124 3.82 -4.18 -10.95
CA ARG A 124 4.08 -3.11 -11.92
C ARG A 124 4.11 -1.72 -11.27
N ARG A 125 3.77 -1.63 -9.98
CA ARG A 125 3.66 -0.41 -9.15
C ARG A 125 4.46 -0.60 -7.85
N PRO A 126 4.64 0.46 -7.03
CA PRO A 126 5.16 0.28 -5.68
C PRO A 126 4.37 -0.76 -4.88
N LEU A 127 5.08 -1.65 -4.20
CA LEU A 127 4.50 -2.82 -3.53
C LEU A 127 3.89 -2.47 -2.17
N TRP A 128 2.84 -1.66 -2.17
CA TRP A 128 2.02 -1.39 -1.00
C TRP A 128 0.63 -0.91 -1.41
N GLU A 129 -0.37 -1.21 -0.59
CA GLU A 129 -1.71 -0.65 -0.70
C GLU A 129 -2.26 -0.42 0.71
N ILE A 130 -3.19 0.53 0.85
CA ILE A 130 -3.93 0.82 2.07
C ILE A 130 -5.40 0.88 1.73
N THR A 131 -6.24 0.23 2.51
CA THR A 131 -7.70 0.28 2.38
C THR A 131 -8.35 0.79 3.65
N ILE A 132 -9.01 1.94 3.56
CA ILE A 132 -9.80 2.55 4.63
C ILE A 132 -11.23 2.01 4.55
N VAL A 133 -11.65 1.24 5.55
CA VAL A 133 -12.98 0.64 5.66
C VAL A 133 -13.82 1.39 6.68
N GLN A 134 -14.98 1.86 6.23
CA GLN A 134 -15.97 2.61 7.02
C GLN A 134 -17.33 1.89 6.99
N GLY A 135 -18.32 2.42 7.73
CA GLY A 135 -19.69 1.92 7.71
C GLY A 135 -19.95 0.80 8.72
N LEU A 136 -19.03 0.57 9.65
CA LEU A 136 -19.26 -0.32 10.78
C LEU A 136 -20.33 0.26 11.71
N ARG A 137 -21.24 -0.59 12.20
CA ARG A 137 -22.27 -0.19 13.18
C ARG A 137 -21.68 0.40 14.46
N SER A 138 -20.47 0.01 14.82
CA SER A 138 -19.74 0.54 15.98
C SER A 138 -19.22 1.97 15.78
N GLY A 139 -19.29 2.53 14.57
CA GLY A 139 -18.66 3.81 14.22
C GLY A 139 -17.14 3.74 14.10
N LYS A 140 -16.53 2.58 14.31
CA LYS A 140 -15.08 2.38 14.14
C LYS A 140 -14.68 2.52 12.67
N VAL A 141 -13.44 2.93 12.45
CA VAL A 141 -12.80 2.91 11.14
C VAL A 141 -11.70 1.86 11.18
N VAL A 142 -11.58 1.08 10.10
CA VAL A 142 -10.53 0.07 9.98
C VAL A 142 -9.63 0.45 8.82
N VAL A 143 -8.31 0.33 9.02
CA VAL A 143 -7.33 0.49 7.96
C VAL A 143 -6.63 -0.86 7.80
N VAL A 144 -6.69 -1.39 6.58
CA VAL A 144 -6.02 -2.63 6.16
C VAL A 144 -4.85 -2.25 5.27
#